data_AF-A0A2I0QEG7-F1
#
_entry.id   AF-A0A2I0QEG7-F1
#
_cell.length_a   1.000
_cell.length_b   1.000
_cell.length_c   1.000
_cell.angle_alpha   90.00
_cell.angle_beta   90.00
_cell.angle_gamma   90.00
#
_symmetry.space_group_name_H-M   'P 1'
#
loop_
_entity.id
_entity.type
_entity.pdbx_description
1 polymer ?
#
loop_
_entity_poly.entity_id
_entity_poly.type
_entity_poly.pdbx_seq_one_letter_code
_entity_poly.pdbx_strand_id
1 'polypeptide(L)'
;MKTKIFRNTDLITIDKDQGLTEAMALMDKKSISHLLVRDEGKIIGIITTKDITKKLANARDLGNERKLRATQFHVSSAMNKNLKTIQKDADLKDAAKMMIANKISSLAVVENDENEVIGLVTKTDIIKGLKDSKDDIELFYNPDVITIPSGSQ
;
A
#
# COMPACT_ATOMS: atom_id res chain seq x y z
N MET A 1 -14.31 24.72 -6.88
CA MET A 1 -12.93 24.87 -6.37
C MET A 1 -12.12 23.68 -6.85
N LYS A 2 -11.10 23.88 -7.69
CA LYS A 2 -10.16 22.81 -8.08
C LYS A 2 -9.08 22.73 -7.00
N THR A 3 -9.22 21.79 -6.09
CA THR A 3 -8.23 21.53 -5.03
C THR A 3 -6.89 21.15 -5.67
N LYS A 4 -5.80 21.74 -5.18
CA LYS A 4 -4.43 21.47 -5.59
C LYS A 4 -4.20 19.96 -5.68
N ILE A 5 -3.92 19.48 -6.88
CA ILE A 5 -3.44 18.12 -7.12
C ILE A 5 -2.13 17.99 -6.36
N PHE A 6 -2.11 17.21 -5.26
CA PHE A 6 -0.88 16.74 -4.65
C PHE A 6 -0.26 15.72 -5.60
N ARG A 7 0.41 16.22 -6.64
CA ARG A 7 1.24 15.43 -7.55
C ARG A 7 2.39 14.85 -6.74
N ASN A 8 2.21 13.64 -6.22
CA ASN A 8 3.35 12.79 -5.88
C ASN A 8 3.85 12.20 -7.22
N THR A 9 4.51 13.03 -8.02
CA THR A 9 4.91 12.74 -9.41
C THR A 9 6.01 11.69 -9.53
N ASP A 10 6.69 11.37 -8.44
CA ASP A 10 7.67 10.30 -8.44
C ASP A 10 6.95 9.02 -8.03
N LEU A 11 6.42 8.29 -9.02
CA LEU A 11 5.95 6.93 -8.82
C LEU A 11 7.09 6.11 -8.21
N ILE A 12 7.01 5.84 -6.91
CA ILE A 12 8.01 5.04 -6.23
C ILE A 12 7.74 3.59 -6.59
N THR A 13 8.64 3.05 -7.39
CA THR A 13 8.50 1.74 -8.02
C THR A 13 9.68 0.85 -7.67
N ILE A 14 9.47 -0.45 -7.81
CA ILE A 14 10.47 -1.48 -7.61
C ILE A 14 10.31 -2.55 -8.68
N ASP A 15 11.40 -3.14 -9.12
CA ASP A 15 11.36 -4.22 -10.10
C ASP A 15 10.89 -5.53 -9.44
N LYS A 16 10.14 -6.36 -10.18
CA LYS A 16 9.61 -7.63 -9.71
C LYS A 16 10.68 -8.62 -9.26
N ASP A 17 11.90 -8.49 -9.77
CA ASP A 17 13.03 -9.38 -9.50
C ASP A 17 13.94 -8.85 -8.39
N GLN A 18 13.64 -7.67 -7.80
CA GLN A 18 14.35 -7.19 -6.62
C GLN A 18 13.91 -7.94 -5.35
N GLY A 19 14.79 -7.94 -4.33
CA GLY A 19 14.53 -8.61 -3.06
C GLY A 19 13.52 -7.88 -2.16
N LEU A 20 12.82 -8.61 -1.29
CA LEU A 20 11.89 -8.02 -0.32
C LEU A 20 12.60 -7.08 0.67
N THR A 21 13.84 -7.35 1.04
CA THR A 21 14.63 -6.47 1.91
C THR A 21 14.89 -5.10 1.27
N GLU A 22 15.14 -5.07 -0.05
CA GLU A 22 15.30 -3.83 -0.79
C GLU A 22 13.98 -3.05 -0.86
N ALA A 23 12.87 -3.76 -1.06
CA ALA A 23 11.53 -3.17 -0.98
C ALA A 23 11.27 -2.50 0.37
N MET A 24 11.59 -3.20 1.47
CA MET A 24 11.44 -2.66 2.83
C MET A 24 12.34 -1.45 3.07
N ALA A 25 13.62 -1.52 2.66
CA ALA A 25 14.56 -0.41 2.81
C ALA A 25 14.13 0.82 2.00
N LEU A 26 13.59 0.62 0.79
CA LEU A 26 13.05 1.70 -0.03
C LEU A 26 11.81 2.33 0.60
N MET A 27 10.89 1.50 1.11
CA MET A 27 9.70 1.96 1.85
C MET A 27 10.07 2.81 3.06
N ASP A 28 11.01 2.35 3.87
CA ASP A 28 11.50 3.04 5.07
C ASP A 28 12.17 4.38 4.71
N LYS A 29 13.12 4.35 3.77
CA LYS A 29 13.85 5.54 3.28
C LYS A 29 12.90 6.62 2.75
N LYS A 30 11.78 6.23 2.16
CA LYS A 30 10.79 7.14 1.59
C LYS A 30 9.62 7.42 2.53
N SER A 31 9.58 6.79 3.70
CA SER A 31 8.49 6.84 4.68
C SER A 31 7.12 6.55 4.05
N ILE A 32 7.08 5.53 3.18
CA ILE A 32 5.88 5.03 2.51
C ILE A 32 5.65 3.57 2.85
N SER A 33 4.46 3.04 2.57
CA SER A 33 4.13 1.63 2.83
C SER A 33 3.71 0.86 1.57
N HIS A 34 3.84 1.49 0.40
CA HIS A 34 3.32 1.01 -0.88
C HIS A 34 4.36 1.28 -1.96
N LEU A 35 4.65 0.28 -2.79
CA LEU A 35 5.47 0.40 -3.98
C LEU A 35 4.71 -0.19 -5.16
N LEU A 36 4.71 0.51 -6.29
CA LEU A 36 4.25 -0.11 -7.54
C LEU A 36 5.34 -1.06 -8.05
N VAL A 37 4.93 -2.21 -8.53
CA VAL A 37 5.86 -3.22 -9.05
C VAL A 37 5.92 -3.12 -10.56
N ARG A 38 7.15 -3.03 -11.09
CA ARG A 38 7.44 -2.97 -12.51
C ARG A 38 7.99 -4.30 -13.02
N ASP A 39 7.68 -4.58 -14.28
CA ASP A 39 8.26 -5.65 -15.09
C ASP A 39 8.39 -5.14 -16.52
N GLU A 40 9.60 -5.18 -17.07
CA GLU A 40 9.92 -4.68 -18.41
C GLU A 40 9.35 -3.25 -18.68
N GLY A 41 9.40 -2.40 -17.65
CA GLY A 41 8.91 -1.01 -17.71
C GLY A 41 7.40 -0.84 -17.51
N LYS A 42 6.62 -1.92 -17.43
CA LYS A 42 5.17 -1.89 -17.19
C LYS A 42 4.84 -2.10 -15.72
N ILE A 43 3.80 -1.43 -15.23
CA ILE A 43 3.29 -1.63 -13.87
C ILE A 43 2.44 -2.90 -13.85
N ILE A 44 2.89 -3.93 -13.13
CA ILE A 44 2.23 -5.24 -13.08
C ILE A 44 1.60 -5.56 -11.71
N GLY A 45 1.84 -4.72 -10.71
CA GLY A 45 1.31 -4.96 -9.37
C GLY A 45 1.62 -3.86 -8.38
N ILE A 46 1.26 -4.13 -7.14
CA ILE A 46 1.61 -3.33 -5.98
C ILE A 46 2.11 -4.24 -4.87
N ILE A 47 3.11 -3.79 -4.12
CA ILE A 47 3.56 -4.47 -2.92
C ILE A 47 3.47 -3.52 -1.73
N THR A 48 2.97 -4.03 -0.61
CA THR A 48 2.82 -3.26 0.63
C THR A 48 3.60 -3.87 1.78
N THR A 49 3.86 -3.09 2.83
CA THR A 49 4.45 -3.61 4.08
C THR A 49 3.67 -4.81 4.61
N LYS A 50 2.32 -4.76 4.54
CA LYS A 50 1.43 -5.86 4.95
C LYS A 50 1.67 -7.14 4.14
N ASP A 51 1.88 -7.02 2.83
CA ASP A 51 2.12 -8.17 1.96
C ASP A 51 3.46 -8.84 2.29
N ILE A 52 4.50 -8.02 2.52
CA ILE A 52 5.82 -8.48 2.96
C ILE A 52 5.73 -9.18 4.32
N THR A 53 5.09 -8.55 5.32
CA THR A 53 4.89 -9.14 6.65
C THR A 53 4.15 -10.47 6.57
N LYS A 54 3.06 -10.55 5.78
CA LYS A 54 2.30 -11.79 5.59
C LYS A 54 3.16 -12.88 4.96
N LYS A 55 3.97 -12.55 3.94
CA LYS A 55 4.87 -13.51 3.29
C LYS A 55 5.91 -14.06 4.27
N LEU A 56 6.52 -13.18 5.07
CA LEU A 56 7.54 -13.57 6.04
C LEU A 56 6.95 -14.36 7.22
N ALA A 57 5.74 -14.03 7.68
CA ALA A 57 5.04 -14.79 8.71
C ALA A 57 4.74 -16.22 8.23
N ASN A 58 4.18 -16.37 7.03
CA ASN A 58 3.89 -17.68 6.45
C ASN A 58 5.16 -18.52 6.18
N ALA A 59 6.30 -17.88 5.90
CA ALA A 59 7.57 -18.58 5.75
C ALA A 59 8.12 -19.14 7.07
N ARG A 60 7.66 -18.65 8.22
CA ARG A 60 8.03 -19.13 9.56
C ARG A 60 7.14 -20.28 10.06
N ASP A 61 5.91 -20.35 9.58
CA ASP A 61 4.89 -21.32 10.00
C ASP A 61 5.06 -22.71 9.35
N LEU A 62 5.90 -22.81 8.32
CA LEU A 62 6.28 -24.09 7.72
C LEU A 62 7.28 -24.77 8.65
N GLY A 63 6.76 -25.64 9.52
CA GLY A 63 7.49 -26.43 10.54
C GLY A 63 8.57 -27.40 10.05
N ASN A 64 9.30 -27.06 8.99
CA ASN A 64 10.42 -27.83 8.46
C ASN A 64 11.70 -26.98 8.49
N GLU A 65 12.82 -27.64 8.73
CA GLU A 65 14.17 -27.17 9.07
C GLU A 65 14.86 -26.20 8.08
N ARG A 66 14.12 -25.59 7.14
CA ARG A 66 14.62 -24.53 6.24
C ARG A 66 13.96 -23.20 6.59
N LYS A 67 14.56 -22.46 7.53
CA LYS A 67 14.30 -21.02 7.71
C LYS A 67 14.65 -20.29 6.40
N LEU A 68 13.67 -20.13 5.51
CA LEU A 68 13.82 -19.31 4.31
C LEU A 68 14.09 -17.88 4.76
N ARG A 69 15.27 -17.35 4.41
CA ARG A 69 15.66 -15.99 4.79
C ARG A 69 14.85 -15.00 3.97
N ALA A 70 14.52 -13.84 4.56
CA ALA A 70 13.86 -12.75 3.85
C ALA A 70 14.61 -12.34 2.55
N THR A 71 15.93 -12.52 2.56
CA THR A 71 16.85 -12.26 1.44
C THR A 71 16.64 -13.18 0.23
N GLN A 72 15.90 -14.28 0.37
CA GLN A 72 15.64 -15.24 -0.72
C GLN A 72 14.32 -14.96 -1.45
N PHE A 73 13.51 -14.03 -0.97
CA PHE A 73 12.24 -13.70 -1.59
C PHE A 73 12.38 -12.48 -2.51
N HIS A 74 11.88 -12.62 -3.73
CA HIS A 74 11.70 -11.52 -4.66
C HIS A 74 10.34 -10.84 -4.44
N VAL A 75 10.22 -9.59 -4.87
CA VAL A 75 8.99 -8.79 -4.86
C VAL A 75 7.85 -9.54 -5.55
N SER A 76 8.12 -10.15 -6.71
CA SER A 76 7.17 -10.96 -7.48
C SER A 76 6.48 -12.07 -6.66
N SER A 77 7.14 -12.57 -5.61
CA SER A 77 6.63 -13.66 -4.76
C SER A 77 5.64 -13.22 -3.68
N ALA A 78 5.56 -11.92 -3.40
CA ALA A 78 4.72 -11.34 -2.35
C ALA A 78 3.76 -10.25 -2.87
N MET A 79 4.04 -9.66 -4.04
CA MET A 79 3.21 -8.60 -4.61
C MET A 79 1.76 -9.04 -4.86
N ASN A 80 0.87 -8.06 -4.85
CA ASN A 80 -0.49 -8.22 -5.33
C ASN A 80 -0.60 -7.76 -6.79
N LYS A 81 -0.99 -8.67 -7.68
CA LYS A 81 -1.18 -8.40 -9.12
C LYS A 81 -2.50 -7.68 -9.41
N ASN A 82 -3.48 -7.76 -8.52
CA ASN A 82 -4.79 -7.16 -8.69
C ASN A 82 -4.76 -5.68 -8.27
N LEU A 83 -4.14 -4.86 -9.10
CA LEU A 83 -4.17 -3.40 -8.97
C LEU A 83 -5.61 -2.89 -9.05
N LYS A 84 -6.08 -2.30 -7.97
CA LYS A 84 -7.33 -1.54 -7.98
C LYS A 84 -7.00 -0.12 -8.43
N THR A 85 -7.66 0.29 -9.51
CA THR A 85 -7.44 1.57 -10.16
C THR A 85 -8.60 2.53 -9.91
N ILE A 86 -8.33 3.82 -10.04
CA ILE A 86 -9.31 4.90 -10.03
C ILE A 86 -8.94 5.94 -11.07
N GLN A 87 -9.94 6.52 -11.73
CA GLN A 87 -9.72 7.57 -12.72
C GLN A 87 -9.19 8.86 -12.08
N LYS A 88 -8.33 9.59 -12.80
CA LYS A 88 -7.72 10.85 -12.31
C LYS A 88 -8.72 11.96 -12.01
N ASP A 89 -9.90 11.90 -12.60
CA ASP A 89 -11.00 12.86 -12.45
C ASP A 89 -12.03 12.43 -11.40
N ALA A 90 -11.87 11.25 -10.80
CA ALA A 90 -12.74 10.76 -9.75
C ALA A 90 -12.57 11.54 -8.43
N ASP A 91 -13.64 11.57 -7.64
CA ASP A 91 -13.66 12.27 -6.37
C ASP A 91 -12.94 11.50 -5.25
N LEU A 92 -12.38 12.23 -4.29
CA LEU A 92 -11.78 11.67 -3.07
C LEU A 92 -12.77 10.78 -2.28
N LYS A 93 -14.06 11.09 -2.34
CA LYS A 93 -15.11 10.29 -1.71
C LYS A 93 -15.20 8.89 -2.32
N ASP A 94 -15.06 8.78 -3.64
CA ASP A 94 -15.14 7.50 -4.31
C ASP A 94 -13.87 6.68 -4.09
N ALA A 95 -12.71 7.34 -4.03
CA ALA A 95 -11.48 6.71 -3.57
C ALA A 95 -11.63 6.12 -2.16
N ALA A 96 -12.20 6.88 -1.22
CA ALA A 96 -12.46 6.41 0.15
C ALA A 96 -13.42 5.20 0.17
N LYS A 97 -14.54 5.26 -0.55
CA LYS A 97 -15.49 4.15 -0.66
C LYS A 97 -14.82 2.90 -1.22
N MET A 98 -14.06 3.02 -2.31
CA MET A 98 -13.35 1.89 -2.92
C MET A 98 -12.32 1.28 -1.95
N MET A 99 -11.58 2.11 -1.20
CA MET A 99 -10.63 1.63 -0.20
C MET A 99 -11.31 0.85 0.93
N ILE A 100 -12.45 1.35 1.44
CA ILE A 100 -13.23 0.69 2.49
C ILE A 100 -13.80 -0.63 1.97
N ALA A 101 -14.47 -0.61 0.81
CA ALA A 101 -15.14 -1.78 0.22
C ALA A 101 -14.15 -2.91 -0.11
N ASN A 102 -12.97 -2.57 -0.63
CA ASN A 102 -11.95 -3.56 -0.99
C ASN A 102 -10.98 -3.88 0.16
N LYS A 103 -11.12 -3.25 1.33
CA LYS A 103 -10.20 -3.38 2.48
C LYS A 103 -8.73 -3.11 2.12
N ILE A 104 -8.50 -2.15 1.22
CA ILE A 104 -7.18 -1.70 0.76
C ILE A 104 -6.88 -0.30 1.28
N SER A 105 -5.62 0.12 1.18
CA SER A 105 -5.14 1.41 1.67
C SER A 105 -4.60 2.34 0.58
N SER A 106 -4.64 1.88 -0.67
CA SER A 106 -4.14 2.63 -1.82
C SER A 106 -4.87 2.21 -3.09
N LEU A 107 -4.96 3.12 -4.05
CA LEU A 107 -5.47 2.90 -5.39
C LEU A 107 -4.48 3.46 -6.40
N ALA A 108 -4.26 2.74 -7.49
CA ALA A 108 -3.50 3.27 -8.62
C ALA A 108 -4.37 4.28 -9.38
N VAL A 109 -3.81 5.41 -9.76
CA VAL A 109 -4.51 6.45 -10.52
C VAL A 109 -4.20 6.25 -12.00
N VAL A 110 -5.24 6.19 -12.83
CA VAL A 110 -5.13 6.05 -14.28
C VAL A 110 -5.66 7.30 -14.99
N GLU A 111 -5.05 7.64 -16.13
CA GLU A 111 -5.44 8.81 -16.93
C GLU A 111 -6.63 8.52 -17.85
N ASN A 112 -6.63 7.34 -18.48
CA ASN A 112 -7.58 6.90 -19.50
C ASN A 112 -7.94 5.41 -19.32
N ASP A 113 -8.88 4.91 -20.10
CA ASP A 113 -9.32 3.49 -20.12
C ASP A 113 -8.21 2.49 -20.48
N GLU A 114 -7.07 2.97 -20.99
CA GLU A 114 -5.88 2.16 -21.33
C GLU A 114 -5.11 1.67 -20.10
N ASN A 115 -5.61 1.93 -18.90
CA ASN A 115 -5.10 1.41 -17.63
C ASN A 115 -3.64 1.84 -17.34
N GLU A 116 -3.16 2.90 -17.99
CA GLU A 116 -1.85 3.48 -17.74
C GLU A 116 -1.83 4.12 -16.34
N VAL A 117 -1.02 3.54 -15.47
CA VAL A 117 -0.88 4.02 -14.09
C VAL A 117 0.01 5.24 -14.05
N ILE A 118 -0.60 6.41 -13.85
CA ILE A 118 0.08 7.71 -13.74
C ILE A 118 0.32 8.13 -12.28
N GLY A 119 -0.26 7.44 -11.31
CA GLY A 119 -0.21 7.85 -9.91
C GLY A 119 -0.57 6.75 -8.92
N LEU A 120 -0.40 7.08 -7.64
CA LEU A 120 -0.89 6.28 -6.51
C LEU A 120 -1.54 7.25 -5.52
N VAL A 121 -2.78 6.95 -5.12
CA VAL A 121 -3.47 7.65 -4.03
C VAL A 121 -3.57 6.72 -2.82
N THR A 122 -3.23 7.23 -1.64
CA THR A 122 -3.24 6.46 -0.39
C THR A 122 -4.24 7.04 0.61
N LYS A 123 -4.55 6.27 1.68
CA LYS A 123 -5.32 6.79 2.81
C LYS A 123 -4.74 8.07 3.39
N THR A 124 -3.41 8.21 3.41
CA THR A 124 -2.73 9.43 3.87
C THR A 124 -3.10 10.65 3.02
N ASP A 125 -3.30 10.47 1.73
CA ASP A 125 -3.67 11.57 0.83
C ASP A 125 -5.14 11.96 1.01
N ILE A 126 -6.02 10.99 1.31
CA ILE A 126 -7.40 11.26 1.74
C ILE A 126 -7.38 12.07 3.04
N ILE A 127 -6.58 11.68 4.03
CA ILE A 127 -6.45 12.40 5.31
C ILE A 127 -5.92 13.82 5.09
N LYS A 128 -4.93 14.02 4.20
CA LYS A 128 -4.45 15.37 3.84
C LYS A 128 -5.56 16.24 3.23
N GLY A 129 -6.54 15.63 2.55
CA GLY A 129 -7.72 16.33 2.05
C GLY A 129 -8.75 16.69 3.13
N LEU A 130 -8.70 16.04 4.29
CA LEU A 130 -9.59 16.27 5.43
C LEU A 130 -9.03 17.27 6.45
N LYS A 131 -7.95 17.99 6.12
CA LYS A 131 -7.26 18.92 7.05
C LYS A 131 -8.15 19.98 7.68
N ASP A 132 -9.22 20.37 7.00
CA ASP A 132 -10.15 21.40 7.45
C ASP A 132 -11.46 20.84 8.06
N SER A 133 -11.54 19.51 8.31
CA SER A 133 -12.68 18.93 9.02
C SER A 133 -12.76 19.47 10.45
N LYS A 134 -14.00 19.72 10.89
CA LYS A 134 -14.34 20.17 12.25
C LYS A 134 -15.05 19.09 13.05
N ASP A 135 -15.08 17.86 12.56
CA ASP A 135 -15.82 16.79 13.21
C ASP A 135 -15.07 16.32 14.47
N ASP A 136 -15.81 16.06 15.54
CA ASP A 136 -15.24 15.62 16.82
C ASP A 136 -14.73 14.17 16.74
N ILE A 137 -13.55 13.91 17.31
CA ILE A 137 -12.92 12.58 17.33
C ILE A 137 -13.77 11.53 18.05
N GLU A 138 -14.63 11.95 18.98
CA GLU A 138 -15.58 11.08 19.70
C GLU A 138 -16.49 10.30 18.74
N LEU A 139 -16.73 10.80 17.52
CA LEU A 139 -17.58 10.15 16.52
C LEU A 139 -16.86 9.04 15.73
N PHE A 140 -15.53 8.96 15.80
CA PHE A 140 -14.72 8.11 14.90
C PHE A 140 -13.77 7.15 15.63
N TYR A 141 -13.49 7.36 16.91
CA TYR A 141 -12.59 6.48 17.65
C TYR A 141 -13.24 5.11 17.91
N ASN A 142 -12.39 4.08 18.01
CA ASN A 142 -12.83 2.77 18.48
C ASN A 142 -12.51 2.65 19.98
N PRO A 143 -13.52 2.62 20.88
CA PRO A 143 -13.29 2.47 22.31
C PRO A 143 -12.78 1.07 22.71
N ASP A 144 -13.05 0.04 21.89
CA ASP A 144 -12.69 -1.35 22.17
C ASP A 144 -11.23 -1.62 21.79
N VAL A 145 -10.31 -1.17 22.65
CA VAL A 145 -8.87 -1.36 22.45
C VAL A 145 -8.45 -2.75 22.93
N ILE A 146 -8.07 -3.61 21.98
CA ILE A 146 -7.43 -4.90 22.28
C ILE A 146 -5.98 -4.66 22.69
N THR A 147 -5.61 -5.06 23.90
CA THR A 147 -4.24 -4.94 24.43
C THR A 147 -3.59 -6.31 24.61
N ILE A 148 -2.28 -6.37 24.42
CA ILE A 148 -1.47 -7.57 24.69
C ILE A 148 -0.58 -7.23 25.90
N PRO A 149 -0.72 -7.92 27.05
CA PRO A 149 0.13 -7.67 28.21
C PRO A 149 1.59 -7.99 27.89
N SER A 150 2.48 -7.07 28.25
CA SER A 150 3.93 -7.31 28.27
C SER A 150 4.24 -8.40 29.29
N GLY A 151 4.47 -9.63 28.84
CA GLY A 151 4.76 -10.79 29.70
C GLY A 151 4.26 -12.14 29.18
N SER A 152 3.47 -12.14 28.12
CA SER A 152 3.02 -13.38 27.47
C SER A 152 4.14 -13.92 26.56
N GLN A 153 5.02 -14.75 27.11
CA GLN A 153 5.92 -15.61 26.32
C GLN A 153 5.14 -16.73 25.64
#